data_AF-A0AAD6V0E6-F1
#
_entry.id   AF-A0AAD6V0E6-F1
#
_cell.length_a   1.000
_cell.length_b   1.000
_cell.length_c   1.000
_cell.angle_alpha   90.00
_cell.angle_beta   90.00
_cell.angle_gamma   90.00
#
_symmetry.space_group_name_H-M   'P 1'
#
loop_
_entity.id
_entity.type
_entity.pdbx_description
1 polymer ?
#
loop_
_entity_poly.entity_id
_entity_poly.type
_entity_poly.pdbx_seq_one_letter_code
_entity_poly.pdbx_strand_id
1 'polypeptide(L)'
;MPSARMSKAARCPAPTLGLTDELEELRFTDLDQRLHFLDRLEDLHAGPKILFVNGQSGSDTYGELNTDLLEKMDLQSLLSPEKLFLNIRASIGKPGMYTALSSGCHTISYEINPAPAKIAVPLYHKLFLKCAAENFTLGRQHYVHKDVQLKAAHLGSTIAQANVILINNKVFDADALKEFALPGTHVFVTLPLGSIRHVTSSPNSQQVAGISLLLGNPSEIQGSVSRTSTLITLCHQEVVGVLRLSHKYEVGYLYRRALEHISRRLYFPSVEAYRASKGMEEPWGITFIGSSTEPNAQEIFTIIKVCTTVGAAWLLPMAYYYACYHIRQTDLLSMTSREDEHHSRLCLSACRDLIGKNVAAFSFLKPYSYLEEDQCVDSRRCEKVRQGLWSLVLGAVEVPLDVAPLDSFRGNIWEQLHLEDENTSQDEDEPGAFCDPCYRASKTRHDYFLQECWDKLPSFFHLPSWSELEEARQAVFGFGESTTGEMGDLD
;
A
#
# COMPACT_ATOMS: atom_id res chain seq x y z
N MET A 1 33.26 -75.69 0.42
CA MET A 1 31.81 -75.99 0.41
C MET A 1 31.38 -76.22 1.86
N PRO A 2 30.21 -75.79 2.36
CA PRO A 2 29.03 -75.18 1.73
C PRO A 2 28.49 -73.90 2.44
N SER A 3 27.36 -73.41 1.93
CA SER A 3 26.23 -72.79 2.65
C SER A 3 26.16 -71.25 2.77
N ALA A 4 25.31 -70.70 1.90
CA ALA A 4 24.78 -69.35 1.94
C ALA A 4 23.72 -69.18 3.05
N ARG A 5 23.73 -68.02 3.70
CA ARG A 5 22.58 -67.48 4.46
C ARG A 5 22.28 -66.07 3.93
N MET A 6 21.22 -65.96 3.13
CA MET A 6 20.55 -64.70 2.83
C MET A 6 19.67 -64.32 4.02
N SER A 7 19.89 -63.14 4.60
CA SER A 7 18.92 -62.51 5.52
C SER A 7 17.85 -61.79 4.71
N LYS A 8 16.59 -62.15 4.93
CA LYS A 8 15.43 -61.40 4.45
C LYS A 8 15.31 -60.11 5.26
N ALA A 9 15.53 -58.97 4.64
CA ALA A 9 15.08 -57.69 5.18
C ALA A 9 13.56 -57.59 5.02
N ALA A 10 12.85 -57.43 6.15
CA ALA A 10 11.43 -57.17 6.17
C ALA A 10 11.14 -55.81 5.53
N ARG A 11 10.28 -55.77 4.51
CA ARG A 11 9.70 -54.51 4.00
C ARG A 11 8.53 -54.14 4.91
N CYS A 12 8.62 -52.98 5.57
CA CYS A 12 7.45 -52.33 6.15
C CYS A 12 6.53 -51.85 5.02
N PRO A 13 5.20 -52.02 5.13
CA PRO A 13 4.28 -51.43 4.18
C PRO A 13 4.24 -49.91 4.40
N ALA A 14 4.32 -49.15 3.30
CA ALA A 14 4.11 -47.70 3.33
C ALA A 14 2.64 -47.41 3.64
N PRO A 15 2.32 -46.53 4.61
CA PRO A 15 0.96 -46.10 4.83
C PRO A 15 0.56 -45.12 3.74
N THR A 16 -0.38 -45.51 2.88
CA THR A 16 -1.15 -44.59 2.05
C THR A 16 -2.16 -43.88 2.96
N LEU A 17 -1.81 -42.68 3.42
CA LEU A 17 -2.70 -41.72 4.07
C LEU A 17 -2.87 -40.53 3.12
N GLY A 18 -4.12 -40.21 2.79
CA GLY A 18 -4.48 -39.00 2.04
C GLY A 18 -4.12 -37.77 2.86
N LEU A 19 -3.14 -37.01 2.37
CA LEU A 19 -2.46 -35.90 3.04
C LEU A 19 -2.22 -34.77 2.04
N THR A 20 -3.25 -34.30 1.32
CA THR A 20 -3.07 -33.13 0.44
C THR A 20 -3.24 -31.83 1.22
N ASP A 21 -4.27 -31.75 2.07
CA ASP A 21 -4.70 -30.45 2.61
C ASP A 21 -3.87 -30.03 3.85
N GLU A 22 -3.49 -30.98 4.73
CA GLU A 22 -2.60 -30.71 5.87
C GLU A 22 -1.14 -30.43 5.45
N LEU A 23 -0.69 -31.02 4.32
CA LEU A 23 0.65 -30.73 3.77
C LEU A 23 0.70 -29.35 3.09
N GLU A 24 -0.42 -28.84 2.59
CA GLU A 24 -0.51 -27.47 2.09
C GLU A 24 -0.44 -26.48 3.26
N GLU A 25 -1.22 -26.65 4.33
CA GLU A 25 -1.15 -25.79 5.53
C GLU A 25 0.24 -25.78 6.21
N LEU A 26 0.91 -26.93 6.29
CA LEU A 26 2.29 -27.03 6.79
C LEU A 26 3.33 -26.39 5.84
N ARG A 27 3.08 -26.35 4.52
CA ARG A 27 3.94 -25.65 3.56
C ARG A 27 3.80 -24.13 3.64
N PHE A 28 2.58 -23.62 3.83
CA PHE A 28 2.32 -22.18 3.92
C PHE A 28 2.93 -21.57 5.18
N THR A 29 2.78 -22.24 6.34
CA THR A 29 3.37 -21.76 7.61
C THR A 29 4.90 -21.78 7.63
N ASP A 30 5.53 -22.65 6.84
CA ASP A 30 6.99 -22.73 6.69
C ASP A 30 7.52 -21.68 5.70
N LEU A 31 6.77 -21.38 4.62
CA LEU A 31 7.20 -20.37 3.65
C LEU A 31 7.25 -18.98 4.27
N ASP A 32 6.21 -18.52 4.96
CA ASP A 32 6.19 -17.19 5.59
C ASP A 32 7.34 -17.00 6.57
N GLN A 33 7.66 -18.05 7.35
CA GLN A 33 8.78 -18.02 8.28
C GLN A 33 10.13 -17.91 7.55
N ARG A 34 10.29 -18.63 6.45
CA ARG A 34 11.49 -18.56 5.59
C ARG A 34 11.63 -17.20 4.92
N LEU A 35 10.53 -16.59 4.47
CA LEU A 35 10.54 -15.27 3.83
C LEU A 35 10.85 -14.16 4.83
N HIS A 36 10.17 -14.17 5.98
CA HIS A 36 10.48 -13.27 7.08
C HIS A 36 11.92 -13.46 7.58
N PHE A 37 12.46 -14.69 7.51
CA PHE A 37 13.86 -14.95 7.79
C PHE A 37 14.80 -14.26 6.77
N LEU A 38 14.48 -14.34 5.48
CA LEU A 38 15.25 -13.68 4.42
C LEU A 38 15.26 -12.15 4.58
N ASP A 39 14.09 -11.54 4.84
CA ASP A 39 13.98 -10.09 5.04
C ASP A 39 14.81 -9.61 6.24
N ARG A 40 14.76 -10.32 7.38
CA ARG A 40 15.61 -10.00 8.53
C ARG A 40 17.09 -10.13 8.23
N LEU A 41 17.48 -11.11 7.41
CA LEU A 41 18.87 -11.30 7.03
C LEU A 41 19.35 -10.13 6.16
N GLU A 42 18.53 -9.69 5.21
CA GLU A 42 18.77 -8.54 4.35
C GLU A 42 18.90 -7.25 5.17
N ASP A 43 17.95 -6.95 6.05
CA ASP A 43 17.98 -5.77 6.91
C ASP A 43 19.27 -5.68 7.72
N LEU A 44 19.70 -6.80 8.30
CA LEU A 44 20.89 -6.85 9.15
C LEU A 44 22.20 -6.68 8.35
N HIS A 45 22.23 -7.06 7.08
CA HIS A 45 23.48 -7.21 6.32
C HIS A 45 23.62 -6.24 5.14
N ALA A 46 22.53 -6.03 4.42
CA ALA A 46 22.43 -5.13 3.29
C ALA A 46 21.94 -3.76 3.73
N GLY A 47 20.99 -3.65 4.67
CA GLY A 47 20.39 -2.39 5.13
C GLY A 47 21.41 -1.27 5.41
N PRO A 48 22.43 -1.48 6.27
CA PRO A 48 23.45 -0.47 6.55
C PRO A 48 24.31 -0.06 5.34
N LYS A 49 24.34 -0.91 4.30
CA LYS A 49 25.22 -0.76 3.13
C LYS A 49 24.49 -0.30 1.88
N ILE A 50 23.17 -0.48 1.80
CA ILE A 50 22.32 -0.10 0.68
C ILE A 50 22.40 1.40 0.38
N LEU A 51 22.61 2.23 1.42
CA LEU A 51 22.84 3.67 1.25
C LEU A 51 24.05 3.99 0.35
N PHE A 52 25.09 3.16 0.36
CA PHE A 52 26.26 3.32 -0.50
C PHE A 52 26.01 2.84 -1.94
N VAL A 53 25.05 1.94 -2.15
CA VAL A 53 24.63 1.49 -3.48
C VAL A 53 23.79 2.57 -4.16
N ASN A 54 22.92 3.24 -3.41
CA ASN A 54 22.03 4.29 -3.91
C ASN A 54 22.72 5.64 -4.16
N GLY A 55 23.90 5.87 -3.57
CA GLY A 55 24.65 7.12 -3.72
C GLY A 55 25.36 7.29 -5.07
N GLN A 56 25.44 6.25 -5.90
CA GLN A 56 26.08 6.35 -7.21
C GLN A 56 25.07 6.85 -8.26
N SER A 57 25.28 8.07 -8.75
CA SER A 57 24.44 8.69 -9.77
C SER A 57 24.64 8.00 -11.13
N GLY A 58 23.61 7.32 -11.65
CA GLY A 58 23.68 6.63 -12.96
C GLY A 58 22.44 5.78 -13.29
N SER A 59 22.42 5.23 -14.51
CA SER A 59 21.37 4.30 -15.01
C SER A 59 21.27 2.99 -14.22
N ASP A 60 22.31 2.65 -13.45
CA ASP A 60 22.41 1.46 -12.60
C ASP A 60 21.84 1.68 -11.18
N THR A 61 20.68 2.33 -11.08
CA THR A 61 20.00 2.54 -9.79
C THR A 61 19.44 1.22 -9.26
N TYR A 62 19.75 0.90 -8.02
CA TYR A 62 19.17 -0.22 -7.28
C TYR A 62 17.64 -0.13 -7.25
N GLY A 63 16.96 -1.24 -7.52
CA GLY A 63 15.51 -1.37 -7.39
C GLY A 63 15.17 -2.76 -6.86
N GLU A 64 14.36 -2.81 -5.80
CA GLU A 64 13.86 -4.07 -5.25
C GLU A 64 12.58 -4.49 -5.96
N LEU A 65 12.44 -5.79 -6.19
CA LEU A 65 11.19 -6.38 -6.63
C LEU A 65 10.37 -6.77 -5.40
N ASN A 66 9.07 -6.46 -5.44
CA ASN A 66 8.13 -6.88 -4.42
C ASN A 66 8.04 -8.42 -4.37
N THR A 67 8.05 -8.98 -3.17
CA THR A 67 7.79 -10.38 -2.83
C THR A 67 6.52 -10.93 -3.51
N ASP A 68 5.42 -10.16 -3.57
CA ASP A 68 4.17 -10.59 -4.21
C ASP A 68 4.37 -10.89 -5.71
N LEU A 69 5.24 -10.13 -6.37
CA LEU A 69 5.56 -10.36 -7.78
C LEU A 69 6.40 -11.63 -7.92
N LEU A 70 7.33 -11.87 -7.00
CA LEU A 70 8.16 -13.08 -7.01
C LEU A 70 7.32 -14.34 -6.74
N GLU A 71 6.31 -14.26 -5.86
CA GLU A 71 5.37 -15.35 -5.62
C GLU A 71 4.53 -15.65 -6.86
N LYS A 72 3.98 -14.62 -7.52
CA LYS A 72 3.25 -14.79 -8.78
C LYS A 72 4.14 -15.42 -9.86
N MET A 73 5.41 -15.01 -9.96
CA MET A 73 6.38 -15.61 -10.88
C MET A 73 6.63 -17.09 -10.58
N ASP A 74 6.81 -17.42 -9.30
CA ASP A 74 7.03 -18.80 -8.83
C ASP A 74 5.85 -19.71 -9.22
N LEU A 75 4.62 -19.28 -8.87
CA LEU A 75 3.38 -20.00 -9.19
C LEU A 75 3.16 -20.15 -10.70
N GLN A 76 3.37 -19.10 -11.49
CA GLN A 76 3.12 -19.13 -12.94
C GLN A 76 4.14 -19.97 -13.71
N SER A 77 5.39 -19.96 -13.27
CA SER A 77 6.47 -20.70 -13.93
C SER A 77 6.66 -22.10 -13.36
N LEU A 78 5.91 -22.44 -12.31
CA LEU A 78 5.93 -23.72 -11.61
C LEU A 78 7.37 -24.07 -11.21
N LEU A 79 8.12 -23.16 -10.58
CA LEU A 79 9.50 -23.46 -10.19
C LEU A 79 9.52 -24.67 -9.27
N SER A 80 10.58 -25.46 -9.43
CA SER A 80 10.78 -26.70 -8.68
C SER A 80 12.29 -26.97 -8.53
N PRO A 81 12.70 -27.90 -7.67
CA PRO A 81 14.11 -28.23 -7.46
C PRO A 81 14.88 -28.65 -8.72
N GLU A 82 14.19 -29.14 -9.74
CA GLU A 82 14.75 -29.57 -11.02
C GLU A 82 14.97 -28.42 -12.01
N LYS A 83 14.37 -27.25 -11.73
CA LYS A 83 14.41 -26.09 -12.62
C LYS A 83 15.58 -25.16 -12.30
N LEU A 84 16.05 -24.48 -13.34
CA LEU A 84 17.03 -23.41 -13.27
C LEU A 84 16.35 -22.04 -13.44
N PHE A 85 16.47 -21.21 -12.41
CA PHE A 85 16.09 -19.80 -12.39
C PHE A 85 17.33 -18.92 -12.60
N LEU A 86 17.28 -18.07 -13.62
CA LEU A 86 18.36 -17.17 -14.01
C LEU A 86 17.95 -15.71 -13.75
N ASN A 87 18.64 -15.04 -12.83
CA ASN A 87 18.39 -13.64 -12.50
C ASN A 87 19.50 -12.75 -13.08
N ILE A 88 19.15 -11.88 -14.02
CA ILE A 88 20.09 -11.03 -14.76
C ILE A 88 19.94 -9.59 -14.29
N ARG A 89 21.06 -8.94 -13.94
CA ARG A 89 21.10 -7.67 -13.19
C ARG A 89 20.46 -7.85 -11.82
N ALA A 90 20.95 -8.87 -11.13
CA ALA A 90 20.39 -9.39 -9.90
C ALA A 90 20.48 -8.41 -8.72
N SER A 91 21.27 -7.33 -8.85
CA SER A 91 21.57 -6.41 -7.78
C SER A 91 22.11 -7.15 -6.57
N ILE A 92 21.59 -7.00 -5.35
CA ILE A 92 22.03 -7.81 -4.21
C ILE A 92 21.54 -9.27 -4.25
N GLY A 93 20.71 -9.63 -5.24
CA GLY A 93 20.28 -11.00 -5.53
C GLY A 93 19.01 -11.47 -4.81
N LYS A 94 18.20 -10.58 -4.24
CA LYS A 94 16.96 -10.94 -3.51
C LYS A 94 16.04 -11.90 -4.29
N PRO A 95 15.72 -11.68 -5.58
CA PRO A 95 14.88 -12.63 -6.32
C PRO A 95 15.45 -14.04 -6.44
N GLY A 96 16.78 -14.16 -6.58
CA GLY A 96 17.46 -15.47 -6.64
C GLY A 96 17.49 -16.15 -5.27
N MET A 97 17.62 -15.40 -4.18
CA MET A 97 17.53 -15.95 -2.83
C MET A 97 16.12 -16.43 -2.49
N TYR A 98 15.13 -15.59 -2.80
CA TYR A 98 13.71 -15.90 -2.63
C TYR A 98 13.32 -17.19 -3.34
N THR A 99 13.54 -17.28 -4.65
CA THR A 99 13.11 -18.42 -5.47
C THR A 99 13.78 -19.72 -5.08
N ALA A 100 15.06 -19.71 -4.69
CA ALA A 100 15.73 -20.89 -4.17
C ALA A 100 15.18 -21.35 -2.82
N LEU A 101 14.69 -20.42 -1.98
CA LEU A 101 14.15 -20.72 -0.66
C LEU A 101 12.67 -21.16 -0.72
N SER A 102 11.88 -20.57 -1.62
CA SER A 102 10.46 -20.88 -1.81
C SER A 102 10.26 -22.19 -2.56
N SER A 103 10.91 -22.36 -3.71
CA SER A 103 10.69 -23.49 -4.62
C SER A 103 11.75 -24.58 -4.54
N GLY A 104 12.89 -24.30 -3.88
CA GLY A 104 14.05 -25.19 -3.88
C GLY A 104 14.82 -25.23 -5.21
N CYS A 105 14.46 -24.40 -6.19
CA CYS A 105 15.09 -24.41 -7.52
C CYS A 105 16.57 -24.03 -7.48
N HIS A 106 17.30 -24.41 -8.53
CA HIS A 106 18.66 -23.92 -8.74
C HIS A 106 18.60 -22.48 -9.24
N THR A 107 19.30 -21.57 -8.57
CA THR A 107 19.34 -20.16 -8.94
C THR A 107 20.75 -19.72 -9.34
N ILE A 108 20.84 -18.96 -10.42
CA ILE A 108 22.07 -18.28 -10.83
C ILE A 108 21.75 -16.80 -10.99
N SER A 109 22.48 -15.95 -10.28
CA SER A 109 22.29 -14.51 -10.26
C SER A 109 23.53 -13.80 -10.82
N TYR A 110 23.34 -12.93 -11.81
CA TYR A 110 24.40 -12.17 -12.46
C TYR A 110 24.26 -10.68 -12.15
N GLU A 111 25.34 -10.07 -11.69
CA GLU A 111 25.42 -8.62 -11.49
C GLU A 111 26.73 -8.08 -12.06
N ILE A 112 26.66 -6.90 -12.67
CA ILE A 112 27.82 -6.22 -13.25
C ILE A 112 28.37 -5.17 -12.28
N ASN A 113 27.48 -4.51 -11.52
CA ASN A 113 27.86 -3.44 -10.62
C ASN A 113 28.61 -4.02 -9.40
N PRO A 114 29.87 -3.63 -9.18
CA PRO A 114 30.67 -4.16 -8.09
C PRO A 114 30.11 -3.81 -6.70
N ALA A 115 29.40 -2.69 -6.55
CA ALA A 115 28.86 -2.24 -5.27
C ALA A 115 27.80 -3.21 -4.70
N PRO A 116 26.70 -3.52 -5.40
CA PRO A 116 25.73 -4.53 -4.94
C PRO A 116 26.33 -5.94 -4.90
N ALA A 117 27.23 -6.30 -5.83
CA ALA A 117 27.90 -7.60 -5.82
C ALA A 117 28.73 -7.85 -4.55
N LYS A 118 29.42 -6.83 -4.05
CA LYS A 118 30.19 -6.89 -2.80
C LYS A 118 29.30 -7.13 -1.58
N ILE A 119 28.02 -6.77 -1.65
CA ILE A 119 27.02 -7.02 -0.59
C ILE A 119 26.41 -8.42 -0.78
N ALA A 120 26.10 -8.79 -2.02
CA ALA A 120 25.41 -10.03 -2.35
C ALA A 120 26.21 -11.29 -1.97
N VAL A 121 27.51 -11.35 -2.30
CA VAL A 121 28.31 -12.56 -2.07
C VAL A 121 28.32 -12.98 -0.58
N PRO A 122 28.60 -12.08 0.38
CA PRO A 122 28.44 -12.40 1.80
C PRO A 122 27.01 -12.76 2.20
N LEU A 123 26.00 -12.13 1.59
CA LEU A 123 24.59 -12.37 1.90
C LEU A 123 24.15 -13.79 1.51
N TYR A 124 24.49 -14.26 0.31
CA TYR A 124 24.25 -15.63 -0.14
C TYR A 124 24.91 -16.67 0.76
N HIS A 125 26.18 -16.43 1.13
CA HIS A 125 26.89 -17.34 2.02
C HIS A 125 26.23 -17.43 3.39
N LYS A 126 25.76 -16.30 3.93
CA LYS A 126 25.07 -16.25 5.22
C LYS A 126 23.70 -16.90 5.16
N LEU A 127 22.94 -16.70 4.08
CA LEU A 127 21.68 -17.38 3.86
C LEU A 127 21.87 -18.90 3.89
N PHE A 128 22.86 -19.41 3.15
CA PHE A 128 23.19 -20.83 3.15
C PHE A 128 23.50 -21.37 4.55
N LEU A 129 24.42 -20.72 5.29
CA LEU A 129 24.78 -21.16 6.64
C LEU A 129 23.59 -21.13 7.61
N LYS A 130 22.71 -20.15 7.45
CA LYS A 130 21.55 -19.99 8.32
C LYS A 130 20.44 -20.99 7.99
N CYS A 131 20.10 -21.18 6.71
CA CYS A 131 19.17 -22.22 6.31
C CYS A 131 19.64 -23.60 6.80
N ALA A 132 20.95 -23.88 6.71
CA ALA A 132 21.51 -25.12 7.25
C ALA A 132 21.35 -25.24 8.78
N ALA A 133 21.50 -24.14 9.52
CA ALA A 133 21.32 -24.14 10.98
C ALA A 133 19.85 -24.32 11.41
N GLU A 134 18.91 -23.77 10.65
CA GLU A 134 17.47 -23.84 10.91
C GLU A 134 16.80 -25.06 10.24
N ASN A 135 17.57 -25.94 9.57
CA ASN A 135 17.09 -27.06 8.76
C ASN A 135 16.12 -26.66 7.63
N PHE A 136 16.25 -25.46 7.07
CA PHE A 136 15.50 -25.04 5.90
C PHE A 136 16.12 -25.63 4.62
N THR A 137 15.25 -26.19 3.76
CA THR A 137 15.65 -26.60 2.41
C THR A 137 15.95 -25.35 1.59
N LEU A 138 17.17 -25.26 1.07
CA LEU A 138 17.61 -24.19 0.20
C LEU A 138 18.09 -24.78 -1.13
N GLY A 139 17.50 -24.32 -2.23
CA GLY A 139 17.94 -24.65 -3.58
C GLY A 139 19.39 -24.25 -3.82
N ARG A 140 20.05 -24.86 -4.81
CA ARG A 140 21.45 -24.52 -5.11
C ARG A 140 21.53 -23.08 -5.61
N GLN A 141 22.43 -22.28 -5.05
CA GLN A 141 22.57 -20.87 -5.42
C GLN A 141 23.97 -20.57 -5.95
N HIS A 142 24.04 -19.75 -7.01
CA HIS A 142 25.28 -19.12 -7.46
C HIS A 142 25.06 -17.63 -7.69
N TYR A 143 25.98 -16.83 -7.19
CA TYR A 143 26.03 -15.41 -7.47
C TYR A 143 27.33 -15.09 -8.21
N VAL A 144 27.20 -14.47 -9.37
CA VAL A 144 28.31 -14.22 -10.30
C VAL A 144 28.44 -12.72 -10.52
N HIS A 145 29.53 -12.16 -10.00
CA HIS A 145 29.98 -10.82 -10.39
C HIS A 145 30.85 -10.92 -11.63
N LYS A 146 30.41 -10.32 -12.74
CA LYS A 146 31.21 -10.27 -13.98
C LYS A 146 31.10 -8.88 -14.59
N ASP A 147 32.25 -8.27 -14.83
CA ASP A 147 32.43 -6.95 -15.46
C ASP A 147 32.18 -6.95 -16.98
N VAL A 148 31.77 -8.08 -17.55
CA VAL A 148 31.50 -8.18 -18.99
C VAL A 148 30.06 -7.78 -19.22
N GLN A 149 29.82 -6.77 -20.07
CA GLN A 149 28.50 -6.45 -20.61
C GLN A 149 27.80 -7.77 -20.97
N LEU A 150 26.75 -8.11 -20.22
CA LEU A 150 26.06 -9.39 -20.27
C LEU A 150 25.36 -9.57 -21.62
N LYS A 151 26.13 -9.89 -22.67
CA LYS A 151 25.61 -10.33 -23.97
C LYS A 151 25.20 -11.79 -23.85
N ALA A 152 24.10 -12.20 -24.49
CA ALA A 152 23.61 -13.57 -24.40
C ALA A 152 24.68 -14.59 -24.80
N ALA A 153 25.57 -14.23 -25.74
CA ALA A 153 26.72 -15.05 -26.14
C ALA A 153 27.62 -15.49 -24.96
N HIS A 154 27.83 -14.64 -23.95
CA HIS A 154 28.66 -14.97 -22.78
C HIS A 154 27.93 -15.83 -21.76
N LEU A 155 26.60 -15.80 -21.78
CA LEU A 155 25.73 -16.58 -20.92
C LEU A 155 25.15 -17.80 -21.64
N GLY A 156 25.55 -18.05 -22.90
CA GLY A 156 24.80 -18.88 -23.85
C GLY A 156 24.47 -20.28 -23.33
N SER A 157 25.42 -20.96 -22.68
CA SER A 157 25.16 -22.27 -22.07
C SER A 157 24.24 -22.21 -20.86
N THR A 158 24.29 -21.13 -20.07
CA THR A 158 23.41 -20.93 -18.91
C THR A 158 22.00 -20.55 -19.34
N ILE A 159 21.85 -19.65 -20.32
CA ILE A 159 20.54 -19.29 -20.89
C ILE A 159 19.88 -20.52 -21.51
N ALA A 160 20.64 -21.33 -22.26
CA ALA A 160 20.13 -22.56 -22.88
C ALA A 160 19.63 -23.61 -21.87
N GLN A 161 20.05 -23.53 -20.62
CA GLN A 161 19.61 -24.43 -19.55
C GLN A 161 18.51 -23.81 -18.67
N ALA A 162 18.26 -22.50 -18.78
CA ALA A 162 17.35 -21.80 -17.90
C ALA A 162 15.89 -22.12 -18.25
N ASN A 163 15.12 -22.50 -17.24
CA ASN A 163 13.68 -22.69 -17.35
C ASN A 163 12.94 -21.37 -17.15
N VAL A 164 13.49 -20.50 -16.31
CA VAL A 164 12.93 -19.19 -15.98
C VAL A 164 14.04 -18.16 -15.96
N ILE A 165 13.82 -17.03 -16.60
CA ILE A 165 14.75 -15.90 -16.65
C ILE A 165 14.04 -14.65 -16.14
N LEU A 166 14.62 -13.98 -15.16
CA LEU A 166 14.22 -12.64 -14.73
C LEU A 166 15.28 -11.64 -15.18
N ILE A 167 14.87 -10.58 -15.87
CA ILE A 167 15.75 -9.53 -16.36
C ILE A 167 15.27 -8.18 -15.86
N ASN A 168 16.09 -7.50 -15.07
CA ASN A 168 15.87 -6.08 -14.81
C ASN A 168 16.33 -5.27 -16.03
N ASN A 169 15.40 -5.01 -16.95
CA ASN A 169 15.68 -4.56 -18.31
C ASN A 169 15.83 -3.04 -18.47
N LYS A 170 16.01 -2.29 -17.38
CA LYS A 170 16.16 -0.82 -17.41
C LYS A 170 17.24 -0.30 -18.36
N VAL A 171 18.27 -1.10 -18.61
CA VAL A 171 19.43 -0.76 -19.44
C VAL A 171 19.58 -1.65 -20.67
N PHE A 172 18.59 -2.51 -20.96
CA PHE A 172 18.60 -3.36 -22.15
C PHE A 172 17.73 -2.74 -23.24
N ASP A 173 18.22 -2.75 -24.47
CA ASP A 173 17.37 -2.47 -25.63
C ASP A 173 16.46 -3.67 -25.94
N ALA A 174 15.41 -3.42 -26.73
CA ALA A 174 14.43 -4.44 -27.07
C ALA A 174 15.02 -5.58 -27.92
N ASP A 175 16.11 -5.34 -28.65
CA ASP A 175 16.73 -6.32 -29.52
C ASP A 175 17.59 -7.31 -28.72
N ALA A 176 18.33 -6.84 -27.72
CA ALA A 176 19.08 -7.67 -26.79
C ALA A 176 18.17 -8.63 -26.02
N LEU A 177 16.94 -8.22 -25.70
CA LEU A 177 15.97 -9.06 -24.99
C LEU A 177 15.48 -10.25 -25.81
N LYS A 178 15.47 -10.15 -27.15
CA LYS A 178 15.09 -11.27 -28.04
C LYS A 178 16.06 -12.43 -27.94
N GLU A 179 17.32 -12.19 -27.59
CA GLU A 179 18.33 -13.25 -27.44
C GLU A 179 18.06 -14.18 -26.24
N PHE A 180 17.23 -13.75 -25.27
CA PHE A 180 16.86 -14.54 -24.09
C PHE A 180 15.59 -15.36 -24.28
N ALA A 181 14.88 -15.18 -25.38
CA ALA A 181 13.63 -15.89 -25.69
C ALA A 181 13.90 -17.25 -26.34
N LEU A 182 14.11 -18.28 -25.50
CA LEU A 182 14.25 -19.66 -25.96
C LEU A 182 12.95 -20.46 -25.83
N PRO A 183 12.70 -21.44 -26.72
CA PRO A 183 11.53 -22.32 -26.59
C PRO A 183 11.50 -23.04 -25.23
N GLY A 184 10.38 -22.91 -24.52
CA GLY A 184 10.19 -23.56 -23.21
C GLY A 184 10.76 -22.80 -22.01
N THR A 185 11.27 -21.58 -22.21
CA THR A 185 11.77 -20.71 -21.14
C THR A 185 10.77 -19.59 -20.84
N HIS A 186 10.41 -19.42 -19.56
CA HIS A 186 9.62 -18.27 -19.10
C HIS A 186 10.52 -17.06 -18.89
N VAL A 187 10.25 -15.93 -19.55
CA VAL A 187 11.06 -14.71 -19.43
C VAL A 187 10.23 -13.60 -18.81
N PHE A 188 10.68 -13.08 -17.67
CA PHE A 188 10.10 -11.96 -16.95
C PHE A 188 11.00 -10.73 -17.09
N VAL A 189 10.41 -9.58 -17.38
CA VAL A 189 11.10 -8.28 -17.52
C VAL A 189 10.46 -7.24 -16.61
N THR A 190 11.26 -6.32 -16.05
CA THR A 190 10.73 -5.28 -15.14
C THR A 190 9.99 -4.16 -15.86
N LEU A 191 10.49 -3.70 -17.00
CA LEU A 191 9.85 -2.67 -17.82
C LEU A 191 9.14 -3.29 -19.03
N PRO A 192 7.95 -2.79 -19.38
CA PRO A 192 7.25 -3.24 -20.58
C PRO A 192 8.11 -2.97 -21.81
N LEU A 193 8.17 -3.96 -22.70
CA LEU A 193 8.70 -3.79 -24.04
C LEU A 193 7.72 -2.89 -24.79
N GLY A 194 8.02 -1.59 -24.90
CA GLY A 194 7.14 -0.61 -25.55
C GLY A 194 6.63 -1.10 -26.90
N SER A 195 5.38 -0.73 -27.27
CA SER A 195 4.59 -1.27 -28.37
C SER A 195 5.40 -1.79 -29.57
N ILE A 196 5.83 -3.04 -29.50
CA ILE A 196 6.28 -3.78 -30.67
C ILE A 196 5.00 -4.02 -31.46
N ARG A 197 4.69 -3.13 -32.42
CA ARG A 197 3.72 -3.45 -33.46
C ARG A 197 4.22 -4.74 -34.10
N HIS A 198 3.45 -5.82 -33.97
CA HIS A 198 3.68 -7.03 -34.73
C HIS A 198 3.61 -6.68 -36.22
N VAL A 199 4.76 -6.36 -36.82
CA VAL A 199 4.91 -6.30 -38.28
C VAL A 199 5.16 -7.73 -38.73
N THR A 200 4.09 -8.47 -38.98
CA THR A 200 4.14 -9.76 -39.65
C THR A 200 4.28 -9.52 -41.15
N SER A 201 5.50 -9.29 -41.62
CA SER A 201 5.80 -9.29 -43.06
C SER A 201 7.12 -10.00 -43.36
N SER A 202 7.12 -11.33 -43.20
CA SER A 202 8.07 -12.23 -43.89
C SER A 202 7.53 -13.66 -43.89
N PRO A 203 7.42 -14.36 -45.04
CA PRO A 203 6.87 -15.72 -45.09
C PRO A 203 7.81 -16.84 -44.63
N ASN A 204 9.04 -16.55 -44.16
CA ASN A 204 10.10 -17.58 -44.05
C ASN A 204 10.87 -17.67 -42.72
N SER A 205 10.36 -17.17 -41.60
CA SER A 205 10.99 -17.40 -40.28
C SER A 205 10.22 -18.42 -39.45
N GLN A 206 10.90 -19.53 -39.09
CA GLN A 206 10.44 -20.52 -38.12
C GLN A 206 9.92 -19.82 -36.85
N GLN A 207 8.70 -20.15 -36.46
CA GLN A 207 8.04 -19.62 -35.27
C GLN A 207 8.83 -19.97 -34.00
N VAL A 208 9.39 -18.96 -33.32
CA VAL A 208 9.69 -19.05 -31.89
C VAL A 208 8.36 -18.87 -31.15
N ALA A 209 7.58 -19.95 -31.09
CA ALA A 209 6.42 -20.03 -30.21
C ALA A 209 6.93 -20.31 -28.79
N GLY A 210 6.82 -19.34 -27.88
CA GLY A 210 7.22 -19.57 -26.49
C GLY A 210 7.41 -18.35 -25.58
N ILE A 211 7.30 -17.11 -26.08
CA ILE A 211 7.35 -15.97 -25.16
C ILE A 211 5.95 -15.77 -24.55
N SER A 212 5.70 -16.37 -23.38
CA SER A 212 4.64 -15.87 -22.49
C SER A 212 5.08 -14.52 -21.94
N LEU A 213 4.86 -13.47 -22.74
CA LEU A 213 5.04 -12.08 -22.36
C LEU A 213 3.84 -11.69 -21.49
N LEU A 214 3.97 -11.86 -20.18
CA LEU A 214 3.03 -11.27 -19.23
C LEU A 214 3.32 -9.78 -19.14
N LEU A 215 2.71 -9.03 -20.06
CA LEU A 215 2.27 -7.68 -19.78
C LEU A 215 1.11 -7.82 -18.79
N GLY A 216 1.39 -7.77 -17.49
CA GLY A 216 0.31 -7.50 -16.54
C GLY A 216 -0.36 -6.20 -16.97
N ASN A 217 -1.70 -6.16 -16.92
CA ASN A 217 -2.45 -4.96 -17.25
C ASN A 217 -1.82 -3.78 -16.45
N PRO A 218 -1.58 -2.60 -17.05
CA PRO A 218 -1.00 -1.46 -16.34
C PRO A 218 -1.75 -1.08 -15.05
N SER A 219 -3.03 -1.46 -14.93
CA SER A 219 -3.84 -1.31 -13.72
C SER A 219 -3.49 -2.28 -12.59
N GLU A 220 -2.90 -3.44 -12.87
CA GLU A 220 -2.50 -4.45 -11.86
C GLU A 220 -1.04 -4.30 -11.41
N ILE A 221 -0.24 -3.49 -12.11
CA ILE A 221 1.18 -3.20 -11.80
C ILE A 221 1.34 -1.79 -11.18
N GLN A 222 0.31 -1.30 -10.49
CA GLN A 222 0.41 -0.07 -9.70
C GLN A 222 1.22 -0.34 -8.40
N GLY A 223 2.55 -0.37 -8.53
CA GLY A 223 3.47 -0.45 -7.39
C GLY A 223 4.88 -0.97 -7.71
N SER A 224 5.13 -1.53 -8.90
CA SER A 224 6.20 -2.53 -9.02
C SER A 224 7.53 -2.08 -9.64
N VAL A 225 7.67 -0.92 -10.29
CA VAL A 225 8.97 -0.46 -10.84
C VAL A 225 9.14 1.06 -10.83
N SER A 226 10.31 1.50 -10.36
CA SER A 226 10.68 2.92 -10.21
C SER A 226 11.33 3.52 -11.47
N ARG A 227 10.74 4.64 -11.93
CA ARG A 227 11.17 5.63 -12.95
C ARG A 227 10.78 5.40 -14.42
N THR A 228 9.48 5.53 -14.68
CA THR A 228 8.98 6.65 -15.51
C THR A 228 8.06 7.48 -14.62
N SER A 229 7.52 8.62 -15.07
CA SER A 229 6.70 9.58 -14.29
C SER A 229 5.34 9.03 -13.80
N THR A 230 5.31 7.75 -13.43
CA THR A 230 4.22 7.02 -12.81
C THR A 230 4.46 7.07 -11.30
N LEU A 231 3.49 7.59 -10.56
CA LEU A 231 3.51 7.66 -9.09
C LEU A 231 3.85 6.26 -8.52
N ILE A 232 5.06 6.10 -7.98
CA ILE A 232 5.37 4.97 -7.09
C ILE A 232 4.49 5.19 -5.86
N THR A 233 3.47 4.37 -5.72
CA THR A 233 2.63 4.34 -4.53
C THR A 233 3.41 3.60 -3.45
N LEU A 234 4.21 4.34 -2.69
CA LEU A 234 4.84 3.80 -1.48
C LEU A 234 3.76 3.39 -0.48
N CYS A 235 3.96 2.27 0.20
CA CYS A 235 3.10 1.90 1.31
C CYS A 235 3.27 2.91 2.45
N HIS A 236 2.24 3.08 3.27
CA HIS A 236 2.27 4.06 4.35
C HIS A 236 3.47 3.86 5.30
N GLN A 237 3.89 2.60 5.56
CA GLN A 237 5.03 2.30 6.42
C GLN A 237 6.33 2.81 5.82
N GLU A 238 6.49 2.67 4.50
CA GLU A 238 7.63 3.21 3.76
C GLU A 238 7.65 4.74 3.82
N VAL A 239 6.51 5.40 3.57
CA VAL A 239 6.42 6.87 3.63
C VAL A 239 6.74 7.37 5.03
N VAL A 240 6.21 6.71 6.07
CA VAL A 240 6.50 7.03 7.46
C VAL A 240 7.97 6.77 7.80
N GLY A 241 8.55 5.68 7.30
CA GLY A 241 9.96 5.35 7.47
C GLY A 241 10.87 6.40 6.81
N VAL A 242 10.57 6.78 5.56
CA VAL A 242 11.25 7.86 4.85
C VAL A 242 11.11 9.17 5.60
N LEU A 243 9.93 9.51 6.12
CA LEU A 243 9.72 10.73 6.90
C LEU A 243 10.58 10.75 8.18
N ARG A 244 10.59 9.65 8.95
CA ARG A 244 11.42 9.53 10.17
C ARG A 244 12.91 9.65 9.86
N LEU A 245 13.40 8.91 8.87
CA LEU A 245 14.83 8.89 8.52
C LEU A 245 15.26 10.22 7.92
N SER A 246 14.48 10.79 7.00
CA SER A 246 14.80 12.08 6.39
C SER A 246 14.76 13.22 7.40
N HIS A 247 13.86 13.20 8.40
CA HIS A 247 13.91 14.13 9.51
C HIS A 247 15.15 13.94 10.38
N LYS A 248 15.45 12.70 10.79
CA LYS A 248 16.60 12.37 11.66
C LYS A 248 17.96 12.73 11.03
N TYR A 249 18.09 12.57 9.71
CA TYR A 249 19.33 12.83 8.98
C TYR A 249 19.28 14.13 8.16
N GLU A 250 18.29 15.00 8.40
CA GLU A 250 18.15 16.31 7.77
C GLU A 250 18.14 16.29 6.22
N VAL A 251 17.59 15.23 5.62
CA VAL A 251 17.48 15.09 4.16
C VAL A 251 16.23 15.83 3.66
N GLY A 252 16.33 17.16 3.54
CA GLY A 252 15.19 18.07 3.33
C GLY A 252 14.28 17.75 2.14
N TYR A 253 14.82 17.29 1.00
CA TYR A 253 13.98 16.92 -0.15
C TYR A 253 13.12 15.67 0.10
N LEU A 254 13.69 14.63 0.72
CA LEU A 254 12.93 13.42 1.07
C LEU A 254 11.89 13.72 2.16
N TYR A 255 12.26 14.57 3.12
CA TYR A 255 11.37 15.04 4.17
C TYR A 255 10.13 15.73 3.59
N ARG A 256 10.32 16.73 2.72
CA ARG A 256 9.21 17.44 2.05
C ARG A 256 8.36 16.51 1.21
N ARG A 257 8.96 15.58 0.45
CA ARG A 257 8.20 14.64 -0.37
C ARG A 257 7.38 13.65 0.46
N ALA A 258 7.92 13.15 1.56
CA ALA A 258 7.18 12.26 2.45
C ALA A 258 6.01 13.00 3.12
N LEU A 259 6.22 14.24 3.57
CA LEU A 259 5.15 15.09 4.11
C LEU A 259 4.09 15.42 3.06
N GLU A 260 4.48 15.73 1.82
CA GLU A 260 3.52 16.00 0.74
C GLU A 260 2.63 14.77 0.49
N HIS A 261 3.22 13.58 0.51
CA HIS A 261 2.49 12.33 0.34
C HIS A 261 1.44 12.12 1.45
N ILE A 262 1.81 12.34 2.71
CA ILE A 262 0.87 12.24 3.85
C ILE A 262 -0.17 13.38 3.79
N SER A 263 0.25 14.60 3.42
CA SER A 263 -0.62 15.79 3.35
C SER A 263 -1.77 15.61 2.37
N ARG A 264 -1.55 14.92 1.23
CA ARG A 264 -2.63 14.64 0.26
C ARG A 264 -3.80 13.84 0.85
N ARG A 265 -3.62 13.17 1.99
CA ARG A 265 -4.63 12.34 2.64
C ARG A 265 -5.14 12.91 3.96
N LEU A 266 -4.31 13.67 4.67
CA LEU A 266 -4.59 14.17 6.01
C LEU A 266 -4.75 15.69 6.09
N TYR A 267 -4.54 16.43 5.00
CA TYR A 267 -4.70 17.87 5.00
C TYR A 267 -5.75 18.29 3.96
N PHE A 268 -6.72 19.07 4.42
CA PHE A 268 -7.73 19.69 3.58
C PHE A 268 -7.82 21.17 3.96
N PRO A 269 -7.86 22.10 2.98
CA PRO A 269 -7.89 23.53 3.27
C PRO A 269 -9.26 24.01 3.77
N SER A 270 -10.34 23.25 3.53
CA SER A 270 -11.69 23.58 3.98
C SER A 270 -12.55 22.32 4.13
N VAL A 271 -13.71 22.47 4.77
CA VAL A 271 -14.70 21.39 4.89
C VAL A 271 -15.26 20.97 3.53
N GLU A 272 -15.38 21.89 2.57
CA GLU A 272 -15.78 21.59 1.19
C GLU A 272 -14.71 20.75 0.48
N ALA A 273 -13.42 21.07 0.65
CA ALA A 273 -12.35 20.26 0.09
C ALA A 273 -12.34 18.85 0.70
N TYR A 274 -12.61 18.74 2.00
CA TYR A 274 -12.82 17.45 2.66
C TYR A 274 -14.01 16.68 2.05
N ARG A 275 -15.17 17.32 1.89
CA ARG A 275 -16.38 16.70 1.29
C ARG A 275 -16.18 16.34 -0.18
N ALA A 276 -15.52 17.18 -0.96
CA ALA A 276 -15.21 16.92 -2.36
C ALA A 276 -14.29 15.70 -2.50
N SER A 277 -13.38 15.48 -1.54
CA SER A 277 -12.59 14.26 -1.52
C SER A 277 -13.44 13.00 -1.27
N LYS A 278 -14.63 13.13 -0.67
CA LYS A 278 -15.51 12.01 -0.28
C LYS A 278 -16.29 11.41 -1.43
N GLY A 279 -16.67 12.22 -2.42
CA GLY A 279 -17.51 11.81 -3.55
C GLY A 279 -16.79 11.09 -4.70
N MET A 280 -15.47 10.94 -4.63
CA MET A 280 -14.72 10.11 -5.57
C MET A 280 -14.92 8.65 -5.17
N GLU A 281 -15.61 7.86 -6.02
CA GLU A 281 -15.76 6.40 -5.86
C GLU A 281 -14.42 5.80 -5.40
N GLU A 282 -14.50 5.09 -4.28
CA GLU A 282 -13.48 4.81 -3.28
C GLU A 282 -12.00 4.85 -3.71
N PRO A 283 -11.22 5.70 -3.03
CA PRO A 283 -10.14 5.17 -2.22
C PRO A 283 -10.16 5.85 -0.84
N TRP A 284 -11.24 5.63 -0.09
CA TRP A 284 -11.32 5.92 1.35
C TRP A 284 -10.62 4.90 2.22
N GLY A 285 -10.08 3.87 1.60
CA GLY A 285 -8.78 3.46 2.03
C GLY A 285 -7.83 4.66 1.96
N ILE A 286 -7.29 5.06 3.11
CA ILE A 286 -5.89 4.67 3.21
C ILE A 286 -5.91 3.18 2.86
N THR A 287 -5.75 2.80 1.58
CA THR A 287 -5.41 1.43 1.26
C THR A 287 -4.01 1.39 1.82
N PHE A 288 -3.97 1.08 3.12
CA PHE A 288 -2.88 0.43 3.79
C PHE A 288 -2.56 -0.71 2.83
N ILE A 289 -1.63 -0.43 1.92
CA ILE A 289 -1.47 -1.16 0.66
C ILE A 289 -1.40 -2.64 1.03
N GLY A 290 -2.44 -3.41 0.69
CA GLY A 290 -2.48 -4.85 0.90
C GLY A 290 -3.64 -5.44 1.71
N SER A 291 -4.37 -4.71 2.57
CA SER A 291 -5.48 -5.34 3.32
C SER A 291 -6.86 -4.77 2.97
N SER A 292 -7.78 -5.66 2.59
CA SER A 292 -9.21 -5.41 2.40
C SER A 292 -9.97 -5.10 3.70
N THR A 293 -9.28 -4.79 4.79
CA THR A 293 -9.85 -4.59 6.12
C THR A 293 -9.48 -3.22 6.64
N GLU A 294 -10.40 -2.66 7.43
CA GLU A 294 -10.34 -1.37 8.10
C GLU A 294 -8.94 -1.01 8.63
N PRO A 295 -8.57 0.29 8.59
CA PRO A 295 -7.26 0.75 9.00
C PRO A 295 -6.93 0.32 10.43
N ASN A 296 -5.79 -0.34 10.63
CA ASN A 296 -5.42 -0.81 11.97
C ASN A 296 -5.09 0.42 12.85
N ALA A 297 -5.61 0.44 14.06
CA ALA A 297 -5.32 1.45 15.08
C ALA A 297 -3.81 1.77 15.16
N GLN A 298 -2.96 0.74 15.13
CA GLN A 298 -1.52 0.88 15.21
C GLN A 298 -0.93 1.80 14.12
N GLU A 299 -1.50 1.76 12.91
CA GLU A 299 -0.99 2.51 11.77
C GLU A 299 -1.35 4.00 11.89
N ILE A 300 -2.60 4.31 12.27
CA ILE A 300 -3.05 5.69 12.52
C ILE A 300 -2.21 6.31 13.65
N PHE A 301 -2.02 5.62 14.77
CA PHE A 301 -1.20 6.10 15.87
C PHE A 301 0.28 6.24 15.49
N THR A 302 0.78 5.38 14.61
CA THR A 302 2.14 5.51 14.06
C THR A 302 2.28 6.82 13.28
N ILE A 303 1.30 7.18 12.45
CA ILE A 303 1.28 8.46 11.72
C ILE A 303 1.20 9.64 12.69
N ILE A 304 0.30 9.59 13.69
CA ILE A 304 0.16 10.63 14.73
C ILE A 304 1.50 10.87 15.43
N LYS A 305 2.17 9.79 15.88
CA LYS A 305 3.48 9.85 16.54
C LYS A 305 4.51 10.51 15.64
N VAL A 306 4.61 10.08 14.38
CA VAL A 306 5.60 10.63 13.45
C VAL A 306 5.35 12.10 13.17
N CYS A 307 4.10 12.48 12.87
CA CYS A 307 3.74 13.87 12.63
C CYS A 307 4.06 14.74 13.85
N THR A 308 3.83 14.22 15.06
CA THR A 308 4.20 14.90 16.31
C THR A 308 5.72 15.06 16.44
N THR A 309 6.49 13.99 16.22
CA THR A 309 7.96 14.01 16.31
C THR A 309 8.59 14.99 15.32
N VAL A 310 8.08 15.04 14.09
CA VAL A 310 8.67 15.88 13.04
C VAL A 310 8.13 17.30 12.99
N GLY A 311 7.26 17.69 13.94
CA GLY A 311 6.65 19.02 13.99
C GLY A 311 5.60 19.30 12.91
N ALA A 312 5.04 18.26 12.28
CA ALA A 312 4.01 18.39 11.24
C ALA A 312 2.60 18.51 11.84
N ALA A 313 2.41 19.51 12.70
CA ALA A 313 1.18 19.67 13.48
C ALA A 313 -0.09 19.87 12.62
N TRP A 314 0.05 20.42 11.41
CA TRP A 314 -1.08 20.66 10.49
C TRP A 314 -1.75 19.38 9.97
N LEU A 315 -1.10 18.22 10.15
CA LEU A 315 -1.66 16.91 9.79
C LEU A 315 -2.43 16.26 10.94
N LEU A 316 -2.22 16.73 12.17
CA LEU A 316 -2.74 16.08 13.37
C LEU A 316 -4.27 16.17 13.53
N PRO A 317 -4.98 17.28 13.20
CA PRO A 317 -6.43 17.35 13.41
C PRO A 317 -7.18 16.23 12.68
N MET A 318 -6.83 15.97 11.42
CA MET A 318 -7.44 14.89 10.64
C MET A 318 -6.93 13.50 11.05
N ALA A 319 -5.64 13.37 11.40
CA ALA A 319 -5.11 12.10 11.88
C ALA A 319 -5.84 11.62 13.14
N TYR A 320 -6.06 12.54 14.10
CA TYR A 320 -6.83 12.24 15.31
C TYR A 320 -8.32 12.06 15.02
N TYR A 321 -8.91 12.85 14.13
CA TYR A 321 -10.29 12.66 13.70
C TYR A 321 -10.50 11.25 13.13
N TYR A 322 -9.61 10.76 12.27
CA TYR A 322 -9.65 9.39 11.77
C TYR A 322 -9.43 8.35 12.85
N ALA A 323 -8.56 8.61 13.84
CA ALA A 323 -8.41 7.73 14.99
C ALA A 323 -9.72 7.62 15.78
N CYS A 324 -10.41 8.74 16.02
CA CYS A 324 -11.72 8.78 16.68
C CYS A 324 -12.82 8.07 15.88
N TYR A 325 -12.73 8.11 14.55
CA TYR A 325 -13.73 7.58 13.64
C TYR A 325 -13.56 6.07 13.36
N HIS A 326 -12.33 5.60 13.16
CA HIS A 326 -12.07 4.21 12.74
C HIS A 326 -11.71 3.26 13.89
N ILE A 327 -11.29 3.79 15.05
CA ILE A 327 -10.83 2.95 16.15
C ILE A 327 -11.94 2.84 17.19
N ARG A 328 -12.38 1.62 17.47
CA ARG A 328 -13.39 1.37 18.50
C ARG A 328 -12.91 1.90 19.85
N GLN A 329 -13.83 2.45 20.64
CA GLN A 329 -13.50 3.01 21.96
C GLN A 329 -12.85 1.97 22.90
N THR A 330 -13.26 0.71 22.80
CA THR A 330 -12.63 -0.39 23.55
C THR A 330 -11.16 -0.59 23.19
N ASP A 331 -10.83 -0.45 21.90
CA ASP A 331 -9.46 -0.57 21.40
C ASP A 331 -8.63 0.65 21.85
N LEU A 332 -9.19 1.86 21.75
CA LEU A 332 -8.57 3.08 22.31
C LEU A 332 -8.27 2.96 23.81
N LEU A 333 -9.21 2.41 24.59
CA LEU A 333 -9.02 2.15 26.02
C LEU A 333 -7.91 1.13 26.27
N SER A 334 -7.80 0.08 25.46
CA SER A 334 -6.74 -0.93 25.60
C SER A 334 -5.33 -0.36 25.33
N MET A 335 -5.24 0.66 24.47
CA MET A 335 -3.99 1.34 24.12
C MET A 335 -3.47 2.29 25.21
N THR A 336 -4.29 2.63 26.22
CA THR A 336 -3.88 3.51 27.33
C THR A 336 -2.79 2.93 28.23
N SER A 337 -2.43 1.65 28.06
CA SER A 337 -1.39 0.95 28.80
C SER A 337 0.02 1.08 28.20
N ARG A 338 0.18 1.82 27.10
CA ARG A 338 1.41 1.85 26.27
C ARG A 338 1.95 3.27 26.08
N GLU A 339 3.07 3.40 25.36
CA GLU A 339 3.64 4.67 24.89
C GLU A 339 2.63 5.59 24.15
N ASP A 340 1.48 5.06 23.75
CA ASP A 340 0.35 5.75 23.12
C ASP A 340 -0.66 6.35 24.10
N GLU A 341 -0.42 6.28 25.42
CA GLU A 341 -1.37 6.71 26.45
C GLU A 341 -1.84 8.17 26.28
N HIS A 342 -0.93 9.07 25.91
CA HIS A 342 -1.28 10.47 25.70
C HIS A 342 -2.23 10.66 24.51
N HIS A 343 -1.88 10.09 23.36
CA HIS A 343 -2.67 10.21 22.13
C HIS A 343 -4.03 9.51 22.25
N SER A 344 -4.07 8.33 22.86
CA SER A 344 -5.33 7.60 23.10
C SER A 344 -6.27 8.36 24.04
N ARG A 345 -5.76 9.00 25.09
CA ARG A 345 -6.56 9.88 25.97
C ARG A 345 -7.12 11.09 25.25
N LEU A 346 -6.33 11.72 24.37
CA LEU A 346 -6.82 12.82 23.53
C LEU A 346 -7.95 12.35 22.63
N CYS A 347 -7.78 11.21 21.93
CA CYS A 347 -8.84 10.63 21.10
C CYS A 347 -10.11 10.34 21.90
N LEU A 348 -10.00 9.73 23.08
CA LEU A 348 -11.16 9.41 23.93
C LEU A 348 -11.91 10.68 24.41
N SER A 349 -11.16 11.71 24.82
CA SER A 349 -11.76 13.00 25.20
C SER A 349 -12.47 13.66 24.02
N ALA A 350 -11.81 13.70 22.86
CA ALA A 350 -12.38 14.26 21.65
C ALA A 350 -13.59 13.46 21.15
N CYS A 351 -13.58 12.13 21.23
CA CYS A 351 -14.74 11.29 20.89
C CYS A 351 -15.97 11.73 21.68
N ARG A 352 -15.83 11.91 23.01
CA ARG A 352 -16.95 12.36 23.85
C ARG A 352 -17.48 13.73 23.39
N ASP A 353 -16.60 14.66 23.09
CA ASP A 353 -16.98 16.02 22.71
C ASP A 353 -17.61 16.05 21.29
N LEU A 354 -17.05 15.27 20.35
CA LEU A 354 -17.59 15.06 19.00
C LEU A 354 -18.97 14.40 19.03
N ILE A 355 -19.17 13.39 19.89
CA ILE A 355 -20.47 12.74 20.10
C ILE A 355 -21.50 13.73 20.65
N GLY A 356 -21.12 14.53 21.65
CA GLY A 356 -22.01 15.57 22.19
C GLY A 356 -22.41 16.59 21.12
N LYS A 357 -21.46 16.96 20.25
CA LYS A 357 -21.70 17.84 19.10
C LYS A 357 -22.56 17.20 18.03
N ASN A 358 -22.42 15.90 17.75
CA ASN A 358 -23.27 15.18 16.82
C ASN A 358 -24.76 15.28 17.20
N VAL A 359 -25.11 15.05 18.46
CA VAL A 359 -26.50 15.16 18.90
C VAL A 359 -27.05 16.58 18.68
N ALA A 360 -26.20 17.60 18.83
CA ALA A 360 -26.54 18.98 18.50
C ALA A 360 -26.63 19.23 16.99
N ALA A 361 -25.78 18.58 16.18
CA ALA A 361 -25.80 18.61 14.71
C ALA A 361 -27.17 18.29 14.17
N PHE A 362 -27.74 17.20 14.67
CA PHE A 362 -29.00 16.65 14.21
C PHE A 362 -30.19 17.27 14.94
N SER A 363 -29.99 18.32 15.74
CA SER A 363 -31.09 18.99 16.45
C SER A 363 -32.14 19.59 15.52
N PHE A 364 -31.79 19.89 14.27
CA PHE A 364 -32.74 20.30 13.23
C PHE A 364 -33.69 19.19 12.78
N LEU A 365 -33.39 17.92 13.09
CA LEU A 365 -34.27 16.77 12.85
C LEU A 365 -35.25 16.52 14.00
N LYS A 366 -35.16 17.27 15.11
CA LYS A 366 -36.06 17.04 16.24
C LYS A 366 -37.51 17.39 15.86
N PRO A 367 -38.49 16.55 16.23
CA PRO A 367 -39.90 16.70 15.82
C PRO A 367 -40.65 18.01 16.10
N TYR A 368 -40.02 18.97 16.76
CA TYR A 368 -40.63 20.22 17.19
C TYR A 368 -39.64 21.40 17.16
N SER A 369 -38.47 21.26 16.52
CA SER A 369 -37.46 22.31 16.48
C SER A 369 -37.70 23.30 15.34
N TYR A 370 -38.35 24.42 15.68
CA TYR A 370 -38.15 25.74 15.06
C TYR A 370 -38.20 25.80 13.54
N LEU A 371 -39.25 25.25 12.95
CA LEU A 371 -39.69 25.73 11.64
C LEU A 371 -41.06 26.36 11.82
N GLU A 372 -41.06 27.52 12.50
CA GLU A 372 -41.96 28.63 12.14
C GLU A 372 -41.54 29.24 10.78
N GLU A 373 -40.94 28.46 9.90
CA GLU A 373 -40.80 28.86 8.50
C GLU A 373 -42.20 28.74 7.91
N ASP A 374 -42.88 29.88 7.81
CA ASP A 374 -44.22 30.09 7.22
C ASP A 374 -44.39 29.54 5.78
N GLN A 375 -43.39 28.82 5.27
CA GLN A 375 -43.25 28.37 3.90
C GLN A 375 -43.23 26.84 3.76
N CYS A 376 -43.31 26.07 4.85
CA CYS A 376 -43.44 24.62 4.74
C CYS A 376 -44.77 24.24 4.07
N VAL A 377 -44.69 23.57 2.91
CA VAL A 377 -45.87 23.20 2.10
C VAL A 377 -46.65 22.05 2.74
N ASP A 378 -45.94 21.08 3.32
CA ASP A 378 -46.53 19.92 4.00
C ASP A 378 -45.73 19.60 5.27
N SER A 379 -46.20 20.16 6.39
CA SER A 379 -45.57 19.99 7.69
C SER A 379 -45.58 18.52 8.14
N ARG A 380 -46.67 17.78 7.91
CA ARG A 380 -46.79 16.38 8.33
C ARG A 380 -45.81 15.49 7.57
N ARG A 381 -45.68 15.68 6.25
CA ARG A 381 -44.72 14.95 5.43
C ARG A 381 -43.29 15.25 5.87
N CYS A 382 -42.90 16.52 5.91
CA CYS A 382 -41.52 16.90 6.29
C CYS A 382 -41.17 16.42 7.70
N GLU A 383 -42.14 16.43 8.61
CA GLU A 383 -41.98 15.92 9.98
C GLU A 383 -41.71 14.41 10.00
N LYS A 384 -42.43 13.63 9.18
CA LYS A 384 -42.15 12.20 9.02
C LYS A 384 -40.74 11.95 8.46
N VAL A 385 -40.27 12.77 7.52
CA VAL A 385 -38.88 12.69 6.99
C VAL A 385 -37.86 12.97 8.10
N ARG A 386 -38.08 14.03 8.89
CA ARG A 386 -37.20 14.33 10.04
C ARG A 386 -37.17 13.19 11.04
N GLN A 387 -38.33 12.62 11.37
CA GLN A 387 -38.42 11.47 12.28
C GLN A 387 -37.71 10.25 11.72
N GLY A 388 -37.85 9.97 10.42
CA GLY A 388 -37.14 8.89 9.74
C GLY A 388 -35.62 9.08 9.80
N LEU A 389 -35.13 10.26 9.46
CA LEU A 389 -33.70 10.59 9.54
C LEU A 389 -33.19 10.60 10.98
N TRP A 390 -33.94 11.13 11.92
CA TRP A 390 -33.61 11.11 13.34
C TRP A 390 -33.55 9.69 13.87
N SER A 391 -34.46 8.83 13.42
CA SER A 391 -34.48 7.41 13.77
C SER A 391 -33.37 6.64 13.06
N LEU A 392 -32.91 7.05 11.88
CA LEU A 392 -31.73 6.50 11.24
C LEU A 392 -30.45 6.88 12.01
N VAL A 393 -30.33 8.16 12.38
CA VAL A 393 -29.20 8.70 13.15
C VAL A 393 -29.16 8.12 14.56
N LEU A 394 -30.31 8.03 15.24
CA LEU A 394 -30.40 7.44 16.56
C LEU A 394 -30.40 5.92 16.49
N GLY A 395 -31.34 5.31 15.76
CA GLY A 395 -31.57 3.85 15.65
C GLY A 395 -30.41 3.05 15.08
N ALA A 396 -29.39 3.71 14.55
CA ALA A 396 -28.04 3.18 14.48
C ALA A 396 -27.43 2.86 15.87
N VAL A 397 -28.17 2.87 17.01
CA VAL A 397 -27.67 2.61 18.38
C VAL A 397 -26.95 1.25 18.53
N GLU A 398 -27.29 0.25 17.72
CA GLU A 398 -26.56 -1.04 17.73
C GLU A 398 -25.31 -1.03 16.85
N VAL A 399 -25.21 -0.05 15.95
CA VAL A 399 -23.97 0.30 15.26
C VAL A 399 -23.21 1.24 16.21
N PRO A 400 -21.89 1.15 16.34
CA PRO A 400 -21.17 2.05 17.23
C PRO A 400 -21.46 3.52 16.84
N LEU A 401 -21.06 4.45 17.71
CA LEU A 401 -21.10 5.90 17.52
C LEU A 401 -20.26 6.41 16.31
N ASP A 402 -20.20 5.62 15.25
CA ASP A 402 -19.44 5.68 13.99
C ASP A 402 -19.99 6.72 13.02
N VAL A 403 -20.97 7.55 13.40
CA VAL A 403 -21.30 8.71 12.56
C VAL A 403 -20.40 9.86 13.01
N ALA A 404 -19.14 9.87 12.58
CA ALA A 404 -18.28 10.99 12.90
C ALA A 404 -18.87 12.29 12.30
N PRO A 405 -18.84 13.43 13.01
CA PRO A 405 -19.63 14.60 12.63
C PRO A 405 -19.41 15.10 11.20
N LEU A 406 -18.17 15.07 10.72
CA LEU A 406 -17.82 15.52 9.36
C LEU A 406 -18.23 14.50 8.29
N ASP A 407 -18.56 13.28 8.70
CA ASP A 407 -19.01 12.17 7.85
C ASP A 407 -20.51 11.89 8.02
N SER A 408 -21.24 12.75 8.72
CA SER A 408 -22.69 12.68 8.74
C SER A 408 -23.27 12.90 7.33
N PHE A 409 -24.30 12.14 6.98
CA PHE A 409 -24.98 12.26 5.68
C PHE A 409 -24.05 12.09 4.46
N ARG A 410 -23.25 11.02 4.44
CA ARG A 410 -22.40 10.68 3.27
C ARG A 410 -23.23 10.44 2.01
N GLY A 411 -22.57 10.64 0.87
CA GLY A 411 -23.10 10.34 -0.45
C GLY A 411 -24.14 11.34 -0.91
N ASN A 412 -25.07 10.86 -1.73
CA ASN A 412 -26.14 11.65 -2.33
C ASN A 412 -27.40 11.72 -1.45
N ILE A 413 -27.28 11.54 -0.12
CA ILE A 413 -28.43 11.47 0.77
C ILE A 413 -29.23 12.78 0.77
N TRP A 414 -28.56 13.93 0.66
CA TRP A 414 -29.28 15.20 0.53
C TRP A 414 -30.00 15.29 -0.82
N GLU A 415 -29.40 14.80 -1.90
CA GLU A 415 -30.05 14.75 -3.21
C GLU A 415 -31.26 13.78 -3.20
N GLN A 416 -31.13 12.62 -2.55
CA GLN A 416 -32.22 11.67 -2.34
C GLN A 416 -33.37 12.26 -1.52
N LEU A 417 -33.06 13.11 -0.54
CA LEU A 417 -34.04 13.80 0.29
C LEU A 417 -34.74 14.98 -0.42
N HIS A 418 -34.28 15.37 -1.62
CA HIS A 418 -34.87 16.44 -2.43
C HIS A 418 -35.65 15.92 -3.64
N LEU A 419 -35.25 14.79 -4.22
CA LEU A 419 -35.88 14.23 -5.42
C LEU A 419 -37.27 13.66 -5.09
N GLU A 420 -38.32 14.38 -5.48
CA GLU A 420 -39.65 13.82 -5.63
C GLU A 420 -39.67 12.98 -6.91
N ASP A 421 -39.38 11.69 -6.80
CA ASP A 421 -39.65 10.80 -7.92
C ASP A 421 -41.18 10.62 -7.98
N GLU A 422 -41.81 11.25 -8.99
CA GLU A 422 -43.27 11.23 -9.20
C GLU A 422 -43.81 9.79 -9.36
N ASN A 423 -42.93 8.80 -9.53
CA ASN A 423 -43.25 7.40 -9.70
C ASN A 423 -42.94 6.50 -8.48
N THR A 424 -42.40 7.01 -7.37
CA THR A 424 -42.23 6.14 -6.19
C THR A 424 -43.59 5.77 -5.65
N SER A 425 -43.92 4.49 -5.69
CA SER A 425 -45.15 3.94 -5.13
C SER A 425 -45.32 4.42 -3.69
N GLN A 426 -46.56 4.74 -3.31
CA GLN A 426 -46.96 5.15 -1.97
C GLN A 426 -46.83 4.01 -0.95
N ASP A 427 -45.67 3.35 -0.87
CA ASP A 427 -45.40 2.48 0.25
C ASP A 427 -45.33 3.36 1.49
N GLU A 428 -46.28 3.13 2.41
CA GLU A 428 -46.51 3.98 3.58
C GLU A 428 -45.32 4.01 4.55
N ASP A 429 -44.27 3.23 4.32
CA ASP A 429 -43.16 3.02 5.24
C ASP A 429 -41.84 3.71 4.85
N GLU A 430 -41.68 4.21 3.61
CA GLU A 430 -40.44 4.91 3.25
C GLU A 430 -40.45 6.40 3.67
N PRO A 431 -39.32 6.93 4.19
CA PRO A 431 -39.18 8.35 4.47
C PRO A 431 -39.20 9.11 3.14
N GLY A 432 -40.28 9.83 2.87
CA GLY A 432 -40.41 10.64 1.65
C GLY A 432 -39.37 11.78 1.56
N ALA A 433 -39.47 12.61 0.52
CA ALA A 433 -38.61 13.79 0.37
C ALA A 433 -39.12 14.98 1.20
N PHE A 434 -38.22 15.88 1.59
CA PHE A 434 -38.56 17.20 2.13
C PHE A 434 -39.23 18.07 1.07
N CYS A 435 -40.13 18.98 1.47
CA CYS A 435 -40.45 20.10 0.58
C CYS A 435 -39.24 21.02 0.41
N ASP A 436 -39.14 21.74 -0.71
CA ASP A 436 -37.96 22.55 -1.07
C ASP A 436 -37.52 23.55 0.03
N PRO A 437 -38.42 24.31 0.71
CA PRO A 437 -38.04 25.17 1.83
C PRO A 437 -37.39 24.39 2.98
N CYS A 438 -38.03 23.30 3.43
CA CYS A 438 -37.53 22.45 4.52
C CYS A 438 -36.20 21.79 4.16
N TYR A 439 -36.02 21.37 2.90
CA TYR A 439 -34.76 20.82 2.40
C TYR A 439 -33.63 21.85 2.52
N ARG A 440 -33.81 23.05 1.95
CA ARG A 440 -32.80 24.12 1.96
C ARG A 440 -32.46 24.55 3.38
N ALA A 441 -33.46 24.72 4.24
CA ALA A 441 -33.26 25.10 5.63
C ALA A 441 -32.48 24.01 6.40
N SER A 442 -32.85 22.74 6.22
CA SER A 442 -32.17 21.62 6.88
C SER A 442 -30.73 21.46 6.40
N LYS A 443 -30.50 21.53 5.08
CA LYS A 443 -29.17 21.46 4.47
C LYS A 443 -28.29 22.63 4.92
N THR A 444 -28.82 23.85 4.92
CA THR A 444 -28.09 25.04 5.39
C THR A 444 -27.68 24.91 6.86
N ARG A 445 -28.57 24.40 7.72
CA ARG A 445 -28.26 24.15 9.14
C ARG A 445 -27.20 23.05 9.30
N HIS A 446 -27.26 21.99 8.50
CA HIS A 446 -26.25 20.93 8.49
C HIS A 446 -24.89 21.45 8.00
N ASP A 447 -24.85 22.19 6.90
CA ASP A 447 -23.63 22.80 6.36
C ASP A 447 -22.99 23.76 7.38
N TYR A 448 -23.80 24.59 8.05
CA TYR A 448 -23.33 25.46 9.14
C TYR A 448 -22.72 24.66 10.29
N PHE A 449 -23.37 23.57 10.69
CA PHE A 449 -22.84 22.68 11.72
C PHE A 449 -21.51 22.04 11.30
N LEU A 450 -21.41 21.54 10.06
CA LEU A 450 -20.19 20.95 9.53
C LEU A 450 -19.04 21.95 9.56
N GLN A 451 -19.30 23.20 9.16
CA GLN A 451 -18.31 24.28 9.23
C GLN A 451 -17.90 24.55 10.68
N GLU A 452 -18.85 24.66 11.63
CA GLU A 452 -18.53 24.85 13.05
C GLU A 452 -17.66 23.71 13.60
N CYS A 453 -17.99 22.47 13.25
CA CYS A 453 -17.20 21.29 13.62
C CYS A 453 -15.81 21.31 13.00
N TRP A 454 -15.70 21.69 11.72
CA TRP A 454 -14.43 21.86 11.03
C TRP A 454 -13.56 22.89 11.73
N ASP A 455 -14.08 24.09 11.96
CA ASP A 455 -13.34 25.19 12.59
C ASP A 455 -12.84 24.84 14.00
N LYS A 456 -13.62 24.05 14.74
CA LYS A 456 -13.27 23.59 16.10
C LYS A 456 -12.45 22.31 16.13
N LEU A 457 -12.27 21.62 15.00
CA LEU A 457 -11.62 20.30 14.97
C LEU A 457 -10.24 20.30 15.65
N PRO A 458 -9.32 21.25 15.38
CA PRO A 458 -8.03 21.29 16.05
C PRO A 458 -8.15 21.47 17.58
N SER A 459 -9.14 22.25 18.03
CA SER A 459 -9.32 22.55 19.45
C SER A 459 -9.72 21.33 20.29
N PHE A 460 -10.42 20.34 19.69
CA PHE A 460 -10.74 19.07 20.37
C PHE A 460 -9.50 18.27 20.75
N PHE A 461 -8.36 18.52 20.08
CA PHE A 461 -7.09 17.85 20.30
C PHE A 461 -6.02 18.77 20.90
N HIS A 462 -6.43 19.94 21.41
CA HIS A 462 -5.54 20.98 21.95
C HIS A 462 -4.47 21.46 20.95
N LEU A 463 -4.84 21.50 19.67
CA LEU A 463 -3.97 22.01 18.61
C LEU A 463 -4.29 23.48 18.29
N PRO A 464 -3.35 24.23 17.68
CA PRO A 464 -3.59 25.57 17.16
C PRO A 464 -4.73 25.64 16.14
N SER A 465 -5.23 26.85 15.89
CA SER A 465 -6.26 27.09 14.88
C SER A 465 -5.80 26.69 13.48
N TRP A 466 -6.75 26.46 12.55
CA TRP A 466 -6.41 26.13 11.15
C TRP A 466 -5.51 27.18 10.49
N SER A 467 -5.67 28.46 10.82
CA SER A 467 -4.80 29.54 10.29
C SER A 467 -3.35 29.35 10.72
N GLU A 468 -3.12 29.10 12.01
CA GLU A 468 -1.76 28.88 12.55
C GLU A 468 -1.16 27.58 12.04
N LEU A 469 -1.98 26.53 11.88
CA LEU A 469 -1.54 25.27 11.28
C LEU A 469 -1.16 25.43 9.80
N GLU A 470 -1.89 26.27 9.05
CA GLU A 470 -1.56 26.57 7.66
C GLU A 470 -0.27 27.38 7.55
N GLU A 471 -0.02 28.33 8.44
CA GLU A 471 1.28 29.03 8.52
C GLU A 471 2.43 28.05 8.78
N ALA A 472 2.24 27.08 9.70
CA ALA A 472 3.22 26.04 9.96
C ALA A 472 3.47 25.16 8.72
N ARG A 473 2.42 24.83 7.96
CA ARG A 473 2.54 24.10 6.69
C ARG A 473 3.32 24.92 5.65
N GLN A 474 2.99 26.20 5.50
CA GLN A 474 3.64 27.10 4.56
C GLN A 474 5.12 27.33 4.91
N ALA A 475 5.50 27.33 6.19
CA ALA A 475 6.90 27.40 6.58
C ALA A 475 7.73 26.20 6.06
N VAL A 476 7.12 25.03 5.87
CA VAL A 476 7.80 23.83 5.35
C VAL A 476 7.82 23.78 3.82
N PHE A 477 6.75 24.22 3.16
CA PHE A 477 6.60 24.14 1.70
C PHE A 477 6.91 25.44 0.94
N GLY A 478 6.85 26.60 1.60
CA GLY A 478 6.84 27.93 0.96
C GLY A 478 8.20 28.51 0.57
N PHE A 479 9.32 27.93 1.01
CA PHE A 479 10.67 28.44 0.68
C PHE A 479 11.25 27.90 -0.64
N GLY A 480 10.42 27.35 -1.52
CA GLY A 480 10.87 26.55 -2.67
C GLY A 480 11.00 27.25 -4.03
N GLU A 481 10.41 28.44 -4.25
CA GLU A 481 10.22 28.97 -5.62
C GLU A 481 10.91 30.31 -5.93
N SER A 482 11.66 30.92 -5.00
CA SER A 482 12.17 32.31 -5.20
C SER A 482 13.67 32.46 -5.45
N THR A 483 14.46 31.40 -5.66
CA THR A 483 15.92 31.52 -5.87
C THR A 483 16.46 31.03 -7.22
N THR A 484 15.63 30.97 -8.26
CA THR A 484 16.14 30.90 -9.64
C THR A 484 16.00 32.25 -10.33
N GLY A 485 17.08 33.04 -10.38
CA GLY A 485 17.19 34.07 -11.42
C GLY A 485 17.76 35.45 -11.03
N GLU A 486 18.80 35.54 -10.21
CA GLU A 486 19.81 36.58 -10.42
C GLU A 486 21.18 35.92 -10.52
N MET A 487 21.39 35.23 -11.65
CA MET A 487 22.74 35.02 -12.18
C MET A 487 23.16 36.40 -12.69
N GLY A 488 23.70 37.22 -11.79
CA GLY A 488 24.25 38.52 -12.14
C GLY A 488 25.34 38.33 -13.19
N ASP A 489 25.16 39.02 -14.32
CA ASP A 489 26.19 39.24 -15.31
C ASP A 489 27.43 39.81 -14.60
N LEU A 490 28.49 39.01 -14.57
CA LEU A 490 29.84 39.49 -14.27
C LEU A 490 30.45 39.95 -15.59
N ASP A 491 30.44 41.27 -15.79
CA ASP A 491 31.36 41.98 -16.69
C ASP A 491 32.80 42.01 -16.12
#